data_AF-A0A067BSX9-F1
#
_entry.id   AF-A0A067BSX9-F1
#
_cell.length_a   1.000
_cell.length_b   1.000
_cell.length_c   1.000
_cell.angle_alpha   90.00
_cell.angle_beta   90.00
_cell.angle_gamma   90.00
#
_symmetry.space_group_name_H-M   'P 1'
#
loop_
_entity.id
_entity.type
_entity.pdbx_description
1 polymer ?
#
loop_
_entity_poly.entity_id
_entity_poly.type
_entity_poly.pdbx_seq_one_letter_code
_entity_poly.pdbx_strand_id
1 'polypeptide(L)'
;MAKLTILTVNDVYDVAPDAHGMGGMAELATLLQRERAATPASSTLLTTINGDFLSASRAGSYYKGAHMIDLLNHMDIDFAVFGNHEFDFGADVLAQRVQESKFRWFGSNVKERATGGLFANATDTLLLPIGPD
;
A
#
# COMPACT_ATOMS: atom_id res chain seq x y z
N MET A 1 -13.24 18.47 17.88
CA MET A 1 -13.64 17.20 17.25
C MET A 1 -12.43 16.63 16.55
N ALA A 2 -12.14 15.34 16.75
CA ALA A 2 -11.14 14.64 15.96
C ALA A 2 -11.63 14.57 14.50
N LYS A 3 -10.76 14.86 13.54
CA LYS A 3 -11.04 14.66 12.12
C LYS A 3 -10.09 13.59 11.58
N LEU A 4 -10.66 12.61 10.89
CA LEU A 4 -9.93 11.58 10.18
C LEU A 4 -10.18 11.77 8.68
N THR A 5 -9.11 11.83 7.90
CA THR A 5 -9.13 11.78 6.45
C THR A 5 -8.45 10.50 6.00
N ILE A 6 -9.04 9.78 5.06
CA ILE A 6 -8.43 8.60 4.45
C ILE A 6 -8.28 8.87 2.96
N LEU A 7 -7.06 8.82 2.47
CA LEU A 7 -6.74 8.80 1.05
C LEU A 7 -6.46 7.36 0.66
N THR A 8 -7.08 6.93 -0.43
CA THR A 8 -7.03 5.55 -0.87
C THR A 8 -6.73 5.50 -2.35
N VAL A 9 -5.91 4.52 -2.71
CA VAL A 9 -5.66 4.13 -4.09
C VAL A 9 -5.72 2.60 -4.16
N ASN A 10 -6.06 2.05 -5.32
CA ASN A 10 -6.15 0.62 -5.57
C ASN A 10 -5.76 0.36 -7.03
N ASP A 11 -5.40 -0.88 -7.36
CA ASP A 11 -5.20 -1.30 -8.75
C ASP A 11 -4.17 -0.44 -9.51
N VAL A 12 -3.00 -0.21 -8.90
CA VAL A 12 -1.92 0.59 -9.48
C VAL A 12 -0.87 -0.31 -10.11
N TYR A 13 -1.03 -0.58 -11.39
CA TYR A 13 -0.17 -1.54 -12.10
C TYR A 13 1.09 -0.90 -12.70
N ASP A 14 0.99 0.35 -13.19
CA ASP A 14 2.07 1.03 -13.89
C ASP A 14 2.59 2.26 -13.15
N VAL A 15 3.91 2.46 -13.24
CA VAL A 15 4.58 3.63 -12.64
C VAL A 15 4.44 4.89 -13.49
N ALA A 16 4.22 4.71 -14.78
CA ALA A 16 4.13 5.79 -15.76
C ALA A 16 2.67 6.19 -16.00
N PRO A 17 2.43 7.43 -16.47
CA PRO A 17 1.11 7.83 -16.93
C PRO A 17 0.63 7.00 -18.12
N ASP A 18 -0.68 6.99 -18.33
CA ASP A 18 -1.29 6.38 -19.51
C ASP A 18 -0.96 7.14 -20.82
N ALA A 19 -1.52 6.66 -21.94
CA ALA A 19 -1.31 7.28 -23.25
C ALA A 19 -1.83 8.74 -23.36
N HIS A 20 -2.67 9.18 -22.43
CA HIS A 20 -3.19 10.54 -22.33
C HIS A 20 -2.39 11.41 -21.34
N GLY A 21 -1.36 10.84 -20.71
CA GLY A 21 -0.55 11.53 -19.71
C GLY A 21 -1.21 11.60 -18.33
N MET A 22 -2.20 10.75 -18.05
CA MET A 22 -2.93 10.71 -16.78
C MET A 22 -2.35 9.65 -15.84
N GLY A 23 -2.20 10.01 -14.56
CA GLY A 23 -1.81 9.10 -13.50
C GLY A 23 -0.30 8.87 -13.41
N GLY A 24 0.05 7.67 -12.94
CA GLY A 24 1.43 7.32 -12.62
C GLY A 24 1.88 7.79 -11.23
N MET A 25 3.01 7.26 -10.81
CA MET A 25 3.48 7.35 -9.43
C MET A 25 3.98 8.74 -9.05
N ALA A 26 4.45 9.53 -10.03
CA ALA A 26 4.85 10.92 -9.79
C ALA A 26 3.65 11.83 -9.48
N GLU A 27 2.52 11.63 -10.18
CA GLU A 27 1.30 12.38 -9.93
C GLU A 27 0.72 12.01 -8.56
N LEU A 28 0.67 10.71 -8.24
CA LEU A 28 0.24 10.23 -6.92
C LEU A 28 1.10 10.83 -5.80
N ALA A 29 2.43 10.79 -5.92
CA ALA A 29 3.33 11.38 -4.92
C ALA A 29 3.05 12.87 -4.70
N THR A 30 2.85 13.62 -5.78
CA THR A 30 2.55 15.06 -5.73
C THR A 30 1.21 15.32 -5.03
N LEU A 31 0.19 14.51 -5.33
CA LEU A 31 -1.11 14.60 -4.69
C LEU A 31 -1.00 14.31 -3.19
N LEU A 32 -0.34 13.22 -2.80
CA LEU A 32 -0.13 12.87 -1.39
C LEU A 32 0.60 13.97 -0.62
N GLN A 33 1.65 14.55 -1.22
CA GLN A 33 2.38 15.68 -0.62
C GLN A 33 1.46 16.90 -0.41
N ARG A 34 0.64 17.24 -1.41
CA ARG A 34 -0.30 18.36 -1.33
C ARG A 34 -1.34 18.14 -0.23
N GLU A 35 -1.96 16.96 -0.18
CA GLU A 35 -3.00 16.67 0.80
C GLU A 35 -2.43 16.62 2.23
N ARG A 36 -1.22 16.09 2.41
CA ARG A 36 -0.49 16.16 3.70
C ARG A 36 -0.24 17.61 4.11
N ALA A 37 0.25 18.45 3.21
CA ALA A 37 0.51 19.86 3.49
C ALA A 37 -0.76 20.66 3.82
N ALA A 38 -1.90 20.29 3.21
CA ALA A 38 -3.19 20.91 3.45
C ALA A 38 -3.91 20.37 4.70
N THR A 39 -3.47 19.22 5.24
CA THR A 39 -4.10 18.61 6.41
C THR A 39 -3.71 19.36 7.68
N PRO A 40 -4.67 19.88 8.47
CA PRO A 40 -4.37 20.54 9.73
C PRO A 40 -3.72 19.56 10.72
N ALA A 41 -2.76 20.04 11.52
CA ALA A 41 -2.07 19.21 12.53
C ALA A 41 -3.02 18.58 13.58
N SER A 42 -4.23 19.12 13.75
CA SER A 42 -5.28 18.57 14.62
C SER A 42 -6.09 17.43 13.96
N SER A 43 -5.77 17.06 12.72
CA SER A 43 -6.43 16.01 11.95
C SER A 43 -5.47 14.86 11.71
N THR A 44 -5.99 13.63 11.71
CA THR A 44 -5.26 12.45 11.28
C THR A 44 -5.52 12.22 9.79
N LEU A 45 -4.46 12.01 9.02
CA LEU A 45 -4.52 11.60 7.62
C LEU A 45 -3.93 10.20 7.52
N LEU A 46 -4.66 9.28 6.89
CA LEU A 46 -4.18 7.94 6.57
C LEU A 46 -4.15 7.75 5.06
N THR A 47 -3.13 7.06 4.58
CA THR A 47 -2.90 6.75 3.17
C THR A 47 -2.85 5.25 2.97
N THR A 48 -3.66 4.75 2.02
CA THR A 48 -3.89 3.32 1.85
C THR A 48 -3.72 2.91 0.39
N ILE A 49 -3.13 1.72 0.18
CA ILE A 49 -3.11 1.04 -1.11
C ILE A 49 -3.84 -0.31 -1.02
N ASN A 50 -4.96 -0.44 -1.73
CA ASN A 50 -5.90 -1.52 -1.49
C ASN A 50 -5.73 -2.71 -2.44
N GLY A 51 -4.50 -3.21 -2.53
CA GLY A 51 -4.16 -4.41 -3.31
C GLY A 51 -3.97 -4.14 -4.80
N ASP A 52 -3.55 -5.19 -5.49
CA ASP A 52 -3.31 -5.27 -6.92
C ASP A 52 -2.35 -4.18 -7.42
N PHE A 53 -1.13 -4.17 -6.89
CA PHE A 53 -0.10 -3.18 -7.25
C PHE A 53 1.30 -3.76 -7.44
N LEU A 54 1.52 -5.04 -7.10
CA LEU A 54 2.83 -5.67 -7.32
C LEU A 54 3.01 -6.21 -8.74
N SER A 55 1.91 -6.60 -9.40
CA SER A 55 1.92 -7.32 -10.67
C SER A 55 1.27 -6.54 -11.84
N ALA A 56 0.97 -7.26 -12.93
CA ALA A 56 0.32 -6.83 -14.16
C ALA A 56 1.01 -5.78 -15.06
N SER A 57 2.16 -5.21 -14.66
CA SER A 57 3.00 -4.42 -15.58
C SER A 57 4.26 -5.13 -16.04
N ARG A 58 4.91 -4.57 -17.08
CA ARG A 58 6.22 -5.03 -17.56
C ARG A 58 7.29 -4.87 -16.48
N ALA A 59 7.27 -3.75 -15.76
CA ALA A 59 8.16 -3.52 -14.62
C ALA A 59 7.85 -4.49 -13.47
N GLY A 60 6.57 -4.72 -13.17
CA GLY A 60 6.10 -5.75 -12.25
C GLY A 60 6.67 -7.13 -12.56
N SER A 61 6.56 -7.59 -13.80
CA SER A 61 7.11 -8.88 -14.25
C SER A 61 8.62 -8.99 -14.08
N TYR A 62 9.37 -7.90 -14.33
CA TYR A 62 10.84 -7.90 -14.25
C TYR A 62 11.36 -7.81 -12.81
N TYR A 63 10.82 -6.88 -12.02
CA TYR A 63 11.26 -6.61 -10.64
C TYR A 63 10.48 -7.41 -9.59
N LYS A 64 9.45 -8.16 -10.02
CA LYS A 64 8.56 -8.94 -9.15
C LYS A 64 7.99 -8.09 -8.01
N GLY A 65 7.49 -6.89 -8.34
CA GLY A 65 6.91 -5.95 -7.38
C GLY A 65 7.90 -5.10 -6.56
N ALA A 66 9.21 -5.39 -6.55
CA ALA A 66 10.19 -4.68 -5.70
C ALA A 66 10.20 -3.16 -5.92
N HIS A 67 10.16 -2.73 -7.18
CA HIS A 67 10.09 -1.32 -7.58
C HIS A 67 8.88 -0.58 -6.99
N MET A 68 7.72 -1.24 -6.87
CA MET A 68 6.51 -0.62 -6.29
C MET A 68 6.64 -0.51 -4.77
N ILE A 69 7.19 -1.53 -4.11
CA ILE A 69 7.51 -1.45 -2.67
C ILE A 69 8.43 -0.26 -2.40
N ASP A 70 9.50 -0.10 -3.18
CA ASP A 70 10.43 1.00 -3.02
C ASP A 70 9.76 2.37 -3.21
N LEU A 71 8.95 2.54 -4.26
CA LEU A 71 8.21 3.77 -4.50
C LEU A 71 7.22 4.09 -3.37
N LEU A 72 6.40 3.12 -2.96
CA LEU A 72 5.38 3.32 -1.92
C LEU A 72 6.02 3.59 -0.54
N ASN A 73 7.18 3.00 -0.28
CA ASN A 73 7.99 3.31 0.90
C ASN A 73 8.50 4.76 0.92
N HIS A 74 8.79 5.36 -0.24
CA HIS A 74 9.17 6.77 -0.36
C HIS A 74 7.97 7.72 -0.32
N MET A 75 6.76 7.20 -0.56
CA MET A 75 5.52 7.96 -0.48
C MET A 75 4.87 7.92 0.90
N ASP A 76 5.51 7.32 1.90
CA ASP A 76 5.00 7.20 3.28
C ASP A 76 3.56 6.64 3.34
N ILE A 77 3.28 5.57 2.58
CA ILE A 77 1.99 4.86 2.69
C ILE A 77 1.84 4.33 4.12
N ASP A 78 0.64 4.38 4.69
CA ASP A 78 0.39 3.85 6.03
C ASP A 78 0.05 2.36 5.96
N PHE A 79 -0.90 1.99 5.10
CA PHE A 79 -1.47 0.65 5.06
C PHE A 79 -1.62 0.09 3.65
N ALA A 80 -1.42 -1.21 3.54
CA ALA A 80 -1.77 -1.99 2.36
C ALA A 80 -2.67 -3.17 2.72
N VAL A 81 -3.44 -3.67 1.76
CA VAL A 81 -4.10 -4.97 1.85
C VAL A 81 -3.68 -5.86 0.69
N PHE A 82 -3.79 -7.18 0.89
CA PHE A 82 -3.57 -8.15 -0.19
C PHE A 82 -4.75 -8.16 -1.16
N GLY A 83 -4.49 -7.87 -2.42
CA GLY A 83 -5.34 -8.21 -3.54
C GLY A 83 -5.02 -9.63 -4.06
N ASN A 84 -5.71 -10.03 -5.13
CA ASN A 84 -5.50 -11.35 -5.72
C ASN A 84 -4.19 -11.43 -6.51
N HIS A 85 -3.72 -10.31 -7.06
CA HIS A 85 -2.53 -10.28 -7.91
C HIS A 85 -1.20 -10.18 -7.14
N GLU A 86 -1.24 -9.91 -5.84
CA GLU A 86 -0.05 -9.96 -4.97
C GLU A 86 0.64 -11.33 -4.96
N PHE A 87 -0.10 -12.41 -5.27
CA PHE A 87 0.40 -13.78 -5.26
C PHE A 87 0.93 -14.26 -6.61
N ASP A 88 0.88 -13.45 -7.67
CA ASP A 88 1.24 -13.87 -9.04
C ASP A 88 2.71 -14.33 -9.17
N PHE A 89 3.60 -13.82 -8.32
CA PHE A 89 5.01 -14.20 -8.28
C PHE A 89 5.33 -15.25 -7.21
N GLY A 90 4.30 -15.80 -6.56
CA GLY A 90 4.41 -16.80 -5.51
C GLY A 90 4.46 -16.20 -4.10
N ALA A 91 4.02 -17.00 -3.12
CA ALA A 91 3.91 -16.60 -1.72
C ALA A 91 5.26 -16.20 -1.10
N ASP A 92 6.36 -16.88 -1.47
CA ASP A 92 7.69 -16.55 -0.94
C ASP A 92 8.15 -15.15 -1.38
N VAL A 93 7.88 -14.79 -2.64
CA VAL A 93 8.19 -13.45 -3.16
C VAL A 93 7.32 -12.42 -2.47
N LEU A 94 6.02 -12.67 -2.33
CA LEU A 94 5.13 -11.75 -1.62
C LEU A 94 5.56 -11.56 -0.16
N ALA A 95 5.93 -12.63 0.55
CA ALA A 95 6.43 -12.54 1.91
C ALA A 95 7.69 -11.65 2.01
N GLN A 96 8.58 -11.74 1.03
CA GLN A 96 9.72 -10.83 0.91
C GLN A 96 9.26 -9.37 0.69
N ARG A 97 8.27 -9.11 -0.18
CA ARG A 97 7.73 -7.76 -0.40
C ARG A 97 7.07 -7.17 0.84
N VAL A 98 6.37 -7.99 1.62
CA VAL A 98 5.84 -7.60 2.94
C VAL A 98 6.98 -7.19 3.89
N GLN A 99 8.07 -7.96 3.94
CA GLN A 99 9.24 -7.64 4.78
C GLN A 99 9.98 -6.36 4.34
N GLU A 100 10.00 -6.06 3.05
CA GLU A 100 10.61 -4.84 2.49
C GLU A 100 9.71 -3.60 2.68
N SER A 101 8.44 -3.77 3.05
CA SER A 101 7.48 -2.68 3.21
C SER A 101 7.70 -1.91 4.52
N LYS A 102 7.69 -0.58 4.44
CA LYS A 102 7.62 0.33 5.61
C LYS A 102 6.18 0.56 6.08
N PHE A 103 5.21 0.31 5.20
CA PHE A 103 3.79 0.32 5.50
C PHE A 103 3.34 -1.02 6.06
N ARG A 104 2.20 -1.01 6.76
CA ARG A 104 1.66 -2.22 7.41
C ARG A 104 0.64 -2.91 6.50
N TRP A 105 0.81 -4.22 6.35
CA TRP A 105 -0.12 -5.07 5.61
C TRP A 105 -1.24 -5.58 6.51
N PHE A 106 -2.49 -5.35 6.10
CA PHE A 106 -3.68 -5.94 6.71
C PHE A 106 -4.15 -7.15 5.89
N GLY A 107 -4.63 -8.17 6.60
CA GLY A 107 -5.14 -9.39 5.98
C GLY A 107 -5.67 -10.36 7.01
N SER A 108 -6.93 -10.18 7.44
CA SER A 108 -7.58 -11.04 8.44
C SER A 108 -7.95 -12.43 7.92
N ASN A 109 -8.04 -12.58 6.60
CA ASN A 109 -8.46 -13.81 5.92
C ASN A 109 -7.35 -14.50 5.12
N VAL A 110 -6.13 -13.95 5.09
CA VAL A 110 -4.99 -14.55 4.39
C VAL A 110 -4.13 -15.32 5.39
N LYS A 111 -4.11 -16.65 5.27
CA LYS A 111 -3.50 -17.54 6.27
C LYS A 111 -2.46 -18.47 5.66
N GLU A 112 -1.39 -18.73 6.40
CA GLU A 112 -0.46 -19.78 6.05
C GLU A 112 -1.08 -21.14 6.34
N ARG A 113 -1.12 -22.02 5.33
CA ARG A 113 -1.73 -23.34 5.48
C ARG A 113 -1.07 -24.19 6.56
N ALA A 114 0.25 -24.06 6.73
CA ALA A 114 1.03 -24.87 7.66
C ALA A 114 0.75 -24.51 9.13
N THR A 115 0.55 -23.23 9.44
CA THR A 115 0.44 -22.73 10.81
C THR A 115 -0.99 -22.32 11.18
N GLY A 116 -1.83 -22.02 10.19
CA GLY A 116 -3.13 -21.37 10.37
C GLY A 116 -3.04 -19.90 10.82
N GLY A 117 -1.82 -19.38 11.02
CA GLY A 117 -1.55 -17.98 11.34
C GLY A 117 -1.71 -17.07 10.13
N LEU A 118 -1.75 -15.76 10.37
CA LEU A 118 -1.84 -14.77 9.29
C LEU A 118 -0.57 -14.79 8.44
N PHE A 119 -0.76 -14.67 7.13
CA PHE A 119 0.33 -14.69 6.15
C PHE A 119 1.32 -13.55 6.40
N ALA A 120 2.61 -13.89 6.40
CA ALA A 120 3.72 -12.92 6.53
C ALA A 120 3.56 -11.95 7.73
N ASN A 121 2.97 -12.42 8.83
CA ASN A 121 2.65 -11.62 10.02
C ASN A 121 1.77 -10.38 9.73
N ALA A 122 0.86 -10.50 8.76
CA ALA A 122 -0.13 -9.47 8.49
C ALA A 122 -0.93 -9.10 9.74
N THR A 123 -1.46 -7.88 9.74
CA THR A 123 -2.26 -7.35 10.83
C THR A 123 -3.72 -7.75 10.67
N ASP A 124 -4.30 -8.32 11.72
CA ASP A 124 -5.74 -8.60 11.80
C ASP A 124 -6.54 -7.33 12.08
N THR A 125 -6.17 -6.61 13.14
CA THR A 125 -6.86 -5.44 13.66
C THR A 125 -5.86 -4.47 14.26
N LEU A 126 -6.13 -3.17 14.12
CA LEU A 126 -5.36 -2.08 14.72
C LEU A 126 -6.30 -1.06 15.33
N LEU A 127 -6.05 -0.68 16.58
CA LEU A 127 -6.71 0.45 17.23
C LEU A 127 -5.81 1.69 17.09
N LEU A 128 -6.31 2.73 16.43
CA LEU A 128 -5.63 4.02 16.27
C LEU A 128 -6.39 5.09 17.05
N PRO A 129 -5.79 5.67 18.11
CA PRO A 129 -6.37 6.84 18.74
C PRO A 129 -6.33 8.03 17.78
N ILE A 130 -7.44 8.78 17.69
CA ILE A 130 -7.56 9.99 16.85
C ILE A 130 -8.09 11.16 17.68
N GLY A 131 -7.47 12.34 17.52
CA GLY A 131 -7.81 13.56 18.27
C GLY A 131 -6.83 13.87 19.41
N PRO A 132 -7.02 14.99 20.11
CA PRO A 132 -6.23 15.30 21.31
C PRO A 132 -6.53 14.30 22.43
N ASP A 133 -5.49 13.99 23.22
CA ASP A 133 -5.58 13.24 24.48
C ASP A 133 -6.55 13.89 25.48
#